data_AF-A0A3A8SXY2-F1
#
_entry.id   AF-A0A3A8SXY2-F1
#
_cell.length_a   1.000
_cell.length_b   1.000
_cell.length_c   1.000
_cell.angle_alpha   90.00
_cell.angle_beta   90.00
_cell.angle_gamma   90.00
#
_symmetry.space_group_name_H-M   'P 1'
#
loop_
_entity.id
_entity.type
_entity.pdbx_description
1 polymer ?
#
loop_
_entity_poly.entity_id
_entity_poly.type
_entity_poly.pdbx_seq_one_letter_code
_entity_poly.pdbx_strand_id
1 'polypeptide(L)'
;MRHGALMVALLLSACAKSKEERVTSREALTAERPQPRGAATVRTDEGTYSAPSVRFSVDFLEDPPVKMRLVVLSAQAEDGSTWRFRMSVGDGFVTSKHATARLIPLNALGPGLAVVDYQLAGEPAMMLDEGTLDLTVTGSHAKGEVRRTDGRVRATFEGPLTFECMVPPAWLSKANAQAAPAPVPASDEAGEVRVLDEALSTPQCRSIADAFR
;
A
#
# COMPACT_ATOMS: atom_id res chain seq x y z
N MET A 1 15.96 14.22 -89.19
CA MET A 1 17.44 14.24 -89.37
C MET A 1 18.10 14.47 -88.01
N ARG A 2 19.42 14.64 -87.93
CA ARG A 2 20.20 14.70 -86.66
C ARG A 2 20.08 16.05 -85.92
N HIS A 3 20.80 16.12 -84.78
CA HIS A 3 21.00 17.25 -83.85
C HIS A 3 19.82 17.48 -82.88
N GLY A 4 19.98 17.49 -81.55
CA GLY A 4 21.18 17.25 -80.72
C GLY A 4 21.88 18.53 -80.29
N ALA A 5 21.54 19.04 -79.10
CA ALA A 5 22.21 20.14 -78.41
C ALA A 5 22.09 19.95 -76.90
N LEU A 6 23.22 20.01 -76.18
CA LEU A 6 23.24 20.15 -74.72
C LEU A 6 23.31 21.64 -74.35
N MET A 7 22.44 22.08 -73.44
CA MET A 7 22.60 23.31 -72.66
C MET A 7 21.97 23.10 -71.27
N VAL A 8 22.75 22.59 -70.32
CA VAL A 8 22.36 22.58 -68.90
C VAL A 8 22.87 23.88 -68.28
N ALA A 9 22.03 24.91 -68.30
CA ALA A 9 22.30 26.15 -67.57
C ALA A 9 22.06 25.94 -66.07
N LEU A 10 22.94 26.47 -65.24
CA LEU A 10 22.67 26.64 -63.79
C LEU A 10 21.49 27.59 -63.59
N LEU A 11 20.75 27.46 -62.47
CA LEU A 11 20.52 28.58 -61.53
C LEU A 11 19.63 28.20 -60.32
N LEU A 12 19.69 29.07 -59.30
CA LEU A 12 18.72 29.29 -58.21
C LEU A 12 18.59 28.23 -57.09
N SER A 13 19.24 28.53 -55.96
CA SER A 13 18.90 28.03 -54.63
C SER A 13 17.50 28.49 -54.21
N ALA A 14 16.57 27.56 -53.94
CA ALA A 14 15.21 27.90 -53.50
C ALA A 14 14.55 26.81 -52.62
N CYS A 15 15.11 26.51 -51.45
CA CYS A 15 14.44 25.65 -50.44
C CYS A 15 13.33 26.41 -49.69
N ALA A 16 12.26 26.75 -50.41
CA ALA A 16 11.01 27.26 -49.83
C ALA A 16 10.21 26.12 -49.12
N LYS A 17 9.24 26.49 -48.26
CA LYS A 17 8.68 25.60 -47.23
C LYS A 17 7.14 25.50 -47.32
N SER A 18 6.63 24.27 -47.45
CA SER A 18 5.22 23.86 -47.27
C SER A 18 5.23 22.38 -46.85
N LYS A 19 4.53 21.89 -45.81
CA LYS A 19 3.06 21.68 -45.63
C LYS A 19 2.52 20.72 -46.72
N GLU A 20 1.85 19.60 -46.41
CA GLU A 20 1.20 19.14 -45.16
C GLU A 20 1.22 17.58 -45.01
N GLU A 21 0.40 17.04 -44.09
CA GLU A 21 0.05 15.62 -43.86
C GLU A 21 1.04 14.76 -43.04
N ARG A 22 0.65 13.84 -42.15
CA ARG A 22 -0.27 13.74 -40.98
C ARG A 22 -0.29 12.25 -40.57
N VAL A 23 -0.15 11.91 -39.27
CA VAL A 23 -0.75 10.70 -38.61
C VAL A 23 -0.24 9.31 -39.11
N THR A 24 0.19 8.29 -38.34
CA THR A 24 0.32 7.89 -36.90
C THR A 24 1.53 6.92 -36.82
N SER A 25 2.11 6.40 -35.72
CA SER A 25 1.88 6.39 -34.24
C SER A 25 3.21 6.74 -33.53
N ARG A 26 3.46 6.66 -32.21
CA ARG A 26 2.83 6.07 -30.99
C ARG A 26 2.96 4.55 -30.75
N GLU A 27 4.19 4.03 -30.79
CA GLU A 27 4.65 3.03 -29.82
C GLU A 27 5.62 3.75 -28.85
N ALA A 28 5.51 3.69 -27.51
CA ALA A 28 5.04 2.67 -26.58
C ALA A 28 6.06 1.59 -26.20
N LEU A 29 7.31 2.00 -25.96
CA LEU A 29 8.15 1.36 -24.94
C LEU A 29 8.10 2.20 -23.67
N THR A 30 7.29 1.76 -22.70
CA THR A 30 7.25 2.30 -21.35
C THR A 30 8.62 2.13 -20.69
N ALA A 31 9.18 3.22 -20.19
CA ALA A 31 10.31 3.17 -19.28
C ALA A 31 9.78 2.71 -17.91
N GLU A 32 9.64 1.39 -17.74
CA GLU A 32 9.29 0.75 -16.47
C GLU A 32 10.27 1.24 -15.40
N ARG A 33 9.78 2.12 -14.52
CA ARG A 33 10.55 2.53 -13.33
C ARG A 33 10.78 1.26 -12.51
N PRO A 34 12.03 0.90 -12.17
CA PRO A 34 12.28 -0.28 -11.35
C PRO A 34 11.47 -0.19 -10.06
N GLN A 35 10.47 -1.06 -9.94
CA GLN A 35 9.62 -1.13 -8.76
C GLN A 35 10.53 -1.32 -7.54
N PRO A 36 10.36 -0.56 -6.43
CA PRO A 36 11.27 -0.66 -5.29
C PRO A 36 11.43 -2.10 -4.85
N ARG A 37 12.66 -2.58 -4.69
CA ARG A 37 12.93 -3.95 -4.23
C ARG A 37 12.32 -4.11 -2.83
N GLY A 38 11.20 -4.82 -2.74
CA GLY A 38 10.39 -4.90 -1.51
C GLY A 38 9.16 -3.98 -1.49
N ALA A 39 8.62 -3.52 -2.61
CA ALA A 39 7.25 -3.02 -2.64
C ALA A 39 6.25 -4.18 -2.44
N ALA A 40 5.14 -3.93 -1.74
CA ALA A 40 3.99 -4.80 -1.75
C ALA A 40 3.13 -4.56 -3.00
N THR A 41 2.57 -5.63 -3.55
CA THR A 41 1.74 -5.60 -4.76
C THR A 41 0.34 -6.08 -4.46
N VAL A 42 -0.67 -5.46 -5.09
CA VAL A 42 -2.04 -5.99 -5.18
C VAL A 42 -2.36 -6.22 -6.66
N ARG A 43 -2.94 -7.36 -7.01
CA ARG A 43 -3.42 -7.68 -8.36
C ARG A 43 -4.92 -7.95 -8.31
N THR A 44 -5.69 -7.27 -9.15
CA THR A 44 -7.15 -7.45 -9.33
C THR A 44 -7.46 -7.66 -10.81
N ASP A 45 -8.75 -7.83 -11.14
CA ASP A 45 -9.21 -7.92 -12.54
C ASP A 45 -8.98 -6.59 -13.31
N GLU A 46 -8.92 -5.46 -12.60
CA GLU A 46 -8.76 -4.11 -13.16
C GLU A 46 -7.29 -3.70 -13.37
N GLY A 47 -6.34 -4.26 -12.61
CA GLY A 47 -4.95 -3.83 -12.69
C GLY A 47 -4.04 -4.30 -11.56
N THR A 48 -2.88 -3.66 -11.46
CA THR A 48 -1.88 -3.91 -10.41
C THR A 48 -1.55 -2.61 -9.68
N TYR A 49 -1.64 -2.65 -8.36
CA TYR A 49 -1.39 -1.53 -7.45
C TYR A 49 -0.13 -1.81 -6.62
N SER A 50 0.62 -0.77 -6.26
CA SER A 50 1.84 -0.85 -5.45
C SER A 50 1.66 -0.14 -4.10
N ALA A 51 2.17 -0.74 -3.02
CA ALA A 51 2.29 -0.16 -1.69
C ALA A 51 3.74 -0.31 -1.18
N PRO A 52 4.22 0.51 -0.23
CA PRO A 52 5.54 0.31 0.38
C PRO A 52 5.67 -1.02 1.12
N SER A 53 4.60 -1.48 1.79
CA SER A 53 4.52 -2.76 2.51
C SER A 53 3.06 -3.09 2.84
N VAL A 54 2.81 -4.32 3.30
CA VAL A 54 1.70 -4.59 4.22
C VAL A 54 2.14 -4.12 5.60
N ARG A 55 1.24 -3.53 6.40
CA ARG A 55 1.54 -3.06 7.75
C ARG A 55 0.76 -3.85 8.80
N PHE A 56 1.42 -4.25 9.88
CA PHE A 56 0.80 -4.72 11.11
C PHE A 56 1.01 -3.68 12.22
N SER A 57 -0.08 -3.04 12.65
CA SER A 57 -0.08 -2.05 13.73
C SER A 57 -0.72 -2.65 14.98
N VAL A 58 -0.11 -2.40 16.14
CA VAL A 58 -0.67 -2.73 17.46
C VAL A 58 -0.83 -1.45 18.28
N ASP A 59 -1.98 -1.28 18.92
CA ASP A 59 -2.29 -0.11 19.75
C ASP A 59 -2.83 -0.57 21.11
N PHE A 60 -2.48 0.15 22.17
CA PHE A 60 -2.68 -0.21 23.57
C PHE A 60 -3.59 0.83 24.24
N LEU A 61 -4.90 0.79 23.99
CA LEU A 61 -5.83 1.93 24.15
C LEU A 61 -6.12 2.42 25.59
N GLU A 62 -5.91 1.59 26.62
CA GLU A 62 -6.41 1.85 28.00
C GLU A 62 -5.36 1.49 29.07
N ASP A 63 -5.66 1.76 30.35
CA ASP A 63 -5.02 1.10 31.50
C ASP A 63 -6.11 0.44 32.38
N PRO A 64 -6.19 -0.91 32.46
CA PRO A 64 -5.26 -1.89 31.90
C PRO A 64 -5.31 -1.97 30.36
N PRO A 65 -4.17 -2.28 29.70
CA PRO A 65 -4.03 -2.21 28.25
C PRO A 65 -4.92 -3.15 27.42
N VAL A 66 -6.01 -2.61 26.87
CA VAL A 66 -6.75 -3.17 25.73
C VAL A 66 -5.89 -3.09 24.47
N LYS A 67 -5.64 -4.23 23.83
CA LYS A 67 -4.81 -4.33 22.60
C LYS A 67 -5.66 -4.37 21.35
N MET A 68 -5.73 -3.28 20.61
CA MET A 68 -6.15 -3.34 19.19
C MET A 68 -5.01 -3.87 18.33
N ARG A 69 -5.35 -4.60 17.27
CA ARG A 69 -4.40 -5.14 16.31
C ARG A 69 -4.99 -5.06 14.92
N LEU A 70 -4.30 -4.35 14.02
CA LEU A 70 -4.78 -4.07 12.68
C LEU A 70 -3.72 -4.48 11.66
N VAL A 71 -4.12 -5.26 10.66
CA VAL A 71 -3.34 -5.44 9.43
C VAL A 71 -3.93 -4.52 8.37
N VAL A 72 -3.09 -3.69 7.76
CA VAL A 72 -3.49 -2.61 6.85
C VAL A 72 -2.62 -2.63 5.61
N LEU A 73 -3.23 -2.37 4.45
CA LEU A 73 -2.53 -2.05 3.22
C LEU A 73 -3.26 -0.89 2.53
N SER A 74 -2.49 0.00 1.91
CA SER A 74 -3.00 1.02 0.99
C SER A 74 -2.05 1.09 -0.20
N ALA A 75 -2.50 0.60 -1.35
CA ALA A 75 -1.77 0.57 -2.60
C ALA A 75 -2.36 1.55 -3.62
N GLN A 76 -1.54 1.99 -4.57
CA GLN A 76 -1.91 2.90 -5.65
C GLN A 76 -1.29 2.42 -6.98
N ALA A 77 -1.99 2.64 -8.10
CA ALA A 77 -1.48 2.41 -9.45
C ALA A 77 -1.11 3.73 -10.14
N GLU A 78 -0.45 3.67 -11.31
CA GLU A 78 0.12 4.85 -11.99
C GLU A 78 -0.94 5.85 -12.49
N ASP A 79 -2.18 5.42 -12.71
CA ASP A 79 -3.33 6.25 -13.05
C ASP A 79 -3.91 7.02 -11.85
N GLY A 80 -3.39 6.78 -10.65
CA GLY A 80 -3.86 7.34 -9.39
C GLY A 80 -4.93 6.51 -8.68
N SER A 81 -5.45 5.44 -9.30
CA SER A 81 -6.41 4.53 -8.67
C SER A 81 -5.82 3.86 -7.42
N THR A 82 -6.67 3.56 -6.43
CA THR A 82 -6.23 3.05 -5.12
C THR A 82 -6.97 1.79 -4.69
N TRP A 83 -6.29 0.95 -3.93
CA TRP A 83 -6.83 -0.26 -3.30
C TRP A 83 -6.37 -0.35 -1.85
N ARG A 84 -7.29 -0.54 -0.91
CA ARG A 84 -6.99 -0.58 0.53
C ARG A 84 -7.69 -1.74 1.22
N PHE A 85 -7.08 -2.21 2.30
CA PHE A 85 -7.80 -3.02 3.29
C PHE A 85 -7.38 -2.65 4.71
N ARG A 86 -8.30 -2.91 5.65
CA ARG A 86 -8.08 -2.84 7.10
C ARG A 86 -8.73 -4.08 7.73
N MET A 87 -7.94 -4.90 8.41
CA MET A 87 -8.33 -6.18 9.00
C MET A 87 -8.02 -6.16 10.49
N SER A 88 -8.99 -6.45 11.36
CA SER A 88 -8.78 -6.57 12.81
C SER A 88 -8.54 -8.03 13.20
N VAL A 89 -7.50 -8.29 14.01
CA VAL A 89 -7.00 -9.65 14.29
C VAL A 89 -6.89 -9.93 15.79
N GLY A 90 -7.23 -11.15 16.21
CA GLY A 90 -7.18 -11.56 17.62
C GLY A 90 -5.75 -11.86 18.12
N ASP A 91 -5.60 -12.05 19.44
CA ASP A 91 -4.31 -12.36 20.09
C ASP A 91 -3.55 -13.54 19.45
N GLY A 92 -4.27 -14.56 18.97
CA GLY A 92 -3.69 -15.74 18.34
C GLY A 92 -2.91 -15.47 17.04
N PHE A 93 -3.17 -14.37 16.33
CA PHE A 93 -2.54 -14.07 15.02
C PHE A 93 -1.01 -13.95 15.11
N VAL A 94 -0.50 -13.42 16.23
CA VAL A 94 0.95 -13.27 16.44
C VAL A 94 1.65 -14.65 16.49
N THR A 95 0.93 -15.70 16.90
CA THR A 95 1.43 -17.07 16.99
C THR A 95 1.09 -17.91 15.75
N SER A 96 -0.14 -17.81 15.23
CA SER A 96 -0.59 -18.60 14.06
C SER A 96 0.02 -18.12 12.74
N LYS A 97 0.41 -16.84 12.67
CA LYS A 97 0.78 -16.10 11.44
C LYS A 97 -0.27 -16.15 10.33
N HIS A 98 -1.49 -16.55 10.67
CA HIS A 98 -2.59 -16.75 9.74
C HIS A 98 -3.89 -16.25 10.37
N ALA A 99 -4.69 -15.54 9.57
CA ALA A 99 -6.03 -15.12 9.93
C ALA A 99 -6.91 -15.02 8.68
N THR A 100 -8.19 -15.34 8.85
CA THR A 100 -9.25 -15.04 7.89
C THR A 100 -10.22 -14.08 8.55
N ALA A 101 -10.72 -13.09 7.80
CA ALA A 101 -11.72 -12.13 8.26
C ALA A 101 -12.90 -12.05 7.29
N ARG A 102 -14.09 -11.76 7.81
CA ARG A 102 -15.28 -11.46 7.01
C ARG A 102 -15.25 -10.00 6.54
N LEU A 103 -15.58 -9.77 5.27
CA LEU A 103 -15.77 -8.42 4.74
C LEU A 103 -17.09 -7.81 5.24
N ILE A 104 -17.04 -6.52 5.57
CA ILE A 104 -18.20 -5.70 5.95
C ILE A 104 -18.15 -4.30 5.30
N PRO A 105 -19.30 -3.67 5.00
CA PRO A 105 -19.37 -2.31 4.47
C PRO A 105 -19.29 -1.23 5.57
N LEU A 106 -18.99 -1.61 6.81
CA LEU A 106 -19.01 -0.72 7.98
C LEU A 106 -17.60 -0.53 8.54
N ASN A 107 -17.26 0.69 8.95
CA ASN A 107 -15.96 1.02 9.56
C ASN A 107 -15.74 0.43 10.98
N ALA A 108 -16.64 -0.42 11.47
CA ALA A 108 -16.59 -1.04 12.80
C ALA A 108 -15.72 -2.31 12.82
N LEU A 109 -14.40 -2.14 13.02
CA LEU A 109 -13.40 -3.21 12.93
C LEU A 109 -13.23 -4.03 14.23
N GLY A 110 -14.13 -4.98 14.46
CA GLY A 110 -13.96 -6.04 15.48
C GLY A 110 -13.04 -7.19 15.02
N PRO A 111 -12.43 -7.98 15.93
CA PRO A 111 -11.55 -9.09 15.56
C PRO A 111 -12.23 -10.10 14.63
N GLY A 112 -11.56 -10.47 13.53
CA GLY A 112 -12.13 -11.33 12.48
C GLY A 112 -13.02 -10.59 11.47
N LEU A 113 -13.08 -9.26 11.54
CA LEU A 113 -13.75 -8.41 10.54
C LEU A 113 -12.72 -7.58 9.76
N ALA A 114 -13.03 -7.34 8.49
CA ALA A 114 -12.21 -6.54 7.60
C ALA A 114 -13.07 -5.61 6.72
N VAL A 115 -12.49 -4.48 6.36
CA VAL A 115 -13.01 -3.55 5.36
C VAL A 115 -12.04 -3.54 4.18
N VAL A 116 -12.57 -3.58 2.96
CA VAL A 116 -11.82 -3.37 1.72
C VAL A 116 -12.48 -2.23 0.97
N ASP A 117 -11.69 -1.22 0.60
CA ASP A 117 -12.13 -0.07 -0.19
C ASP A 117 -11.21 0.14 -1.40
N TYR A 118 -11.78 0.57 -2.52
CA TYR A 118 -11.06 0.79 -3.76
C TYR A 118 -11.66 1.95 -4.56
N GLN A 119 -10.84 2.63 -5.35
CA GLN A 119 -11.24 3.78 -6.14
C GLN A 119 -10.51 3.75 -7.48
N LEU A 120 -11.26 3.72 -8.58
CA LEU A 120 -10.71 3.82 -9.94
C LEU A 120 -10.41 5.29 -10.28
N ALA A 121 -9.52 5.54 -11.24
CA ALA A 121 -9.11 6.90 -11.59
C ALA A 121 -10.29 7.75 -12.10
N GLY A 122 -10.63 8.79 -11.35
CA GLY A 122 -11.77 9.69 -11.63
C GLY A 122 -13.12 9.23 -11.09
N GLU A 123 -13.23 8.01 -10.56
CA GLU A 123 -14.47 7.43 -10.03
C GLU A 123 -14.63 7.68 -8.51
N PRO A 124 -15.85 7.52 -7.95
CA PRO A 124 -16.06 7.44 -6.52
C PRO A 124 -15.34 6.25 -5.87
N ALA A 125 -15.02 6.36 -4.59
CA ALA A 125 -14.57 5.22 -3.79
C ALA A 125 -15.72 4.24 -3.53
N MET A 126 -15.45 2.96 -3.70
CA MET A 126 -16.37 1.83 -3.47
C MET A 126 -15.84 0.94 -2.35
N MET A 127 -16.75 0.32 -1.60
CA MET A 127 -16.42 -0.69 -0.59
C MET A 127 -16.81 -2.09 -1.12
N LEU A 128 -16.26 -3.15 -0.53
CA LEU A 128 -16.74 -4.52 -0.76
C LEU A 128 -17.71 -4.91 0.37
N ASP A 129 -18.97 -5.12 0.01
CA ASP A 129 -20.05 -5.35 0.98
C ASP A 129 -19.98 -6.71 1.68
N GLU A 130 -19.49 -7.74 0.98
CA GLU A 130 -19.41 -9.11 1.51
C GLU A 130 -18.32 -9.97 0.86
N GLY A 131 -17.91 -11.01 1.56
CA GLY A 131 -16.83 -11.92 1.18
C GLY A 131 -15.88 -12.21 2.35
N THR A 132 -14.66 -12.63 2.03
CA THR A 132 -13.58 -12.86 3.00
C THR A 132 -12.27 -12.24 2.57
N LEU A 133 -11.45 -11.86 3.55
CA LEU A 133 -10.03 -11.54 3.37
C LEU A 133 -9.22 -12.58 4.14
N ASP A 134 -8.37 -13.32 3.44
CA ASP A 134 -7.44 -14.28 4.01
C ASP A 134 -6.02 -13.69 4.02
N LEU A 135 -5.27 -13.95 5.10
CA LEU A 135 -3.93 -13.44 5.32
C LEU A 135 -3.05 -14.52 5.94
N THR A 136 -1.86 -14.71 5.35
CA THR A 136 -0.79 -15.56 5.88
C THR A 136 0.54 -14.80 5.85
N VAL A 137 1.36 -14.96 6.89
CA VAL A 137 2.64 -14.29 7.07
C VAL A 137 3.75 -15.33 7.27
N THR A 138 4.88 -15.13 6.60
CA THR A 138 6.06 -16.00 6.68
C THR A 138 7.28 -15.13 6.94
N GLY A 139 7.78 -15.14 8.18
CA GLY A 139 8.78 -14.18 8.65
C GLY A 139 8.27 -12.74 8.47
N SER A 140 9.06 -11.91 7.81
CA SER A 140 8.74 -10.52 7.47
C SER A 140 8.03 -10.34 6.11
N HIS A 141 7.40 -11.38 5.55
CA HIS A 141 6.66 -11.33 4.28
C HIS A 141 5.20 -11.73 4.46
N ALA A 142 4.27 -10.96 3.89
CA ALA A 142 2.83 -11.15 4.00
C ALA A 142 2.21 -11.44 2.63
N LYS A 143 1.28 -12.40 2.60
CA LYS A 143 0.50 -12.78 1.43
C LYS A 143 -0.96 -12.95 1.82
N GLY A 144 -1.87 -12.55 0.94
CA GLY A 144 -3.29 -12.75 1.18
C GLY A 144 -4.16 -12.61 -0.04
N GLU A 145 -5.44 -12.85 0.16
CA GLU A 145 -6.44 -12.98 -0.90
C GLU A 145 -7.79 -12.44 -0.43
N VAL A 146 -8.41 -11.62 -1.26
CA VAL A 146 -9.77 -11.13 -1.05
C VAL A 146 -10.69 -11.92 -1.97
N ARG A 147 -11.65 -12.65 -1.39
CA ARG A 147 -12.65 -13.46 -2.11
C ARG A 147 -14.04 -12.89 -1.92
N ARG A 148 -14.88 -12.98 -2.96
CA ARG A 148 -16.32 -12.71 -2.85
C ARG A 148 -17.05 -13.90 -2.21
N THR A 149 -18.31 -13.70 -1.84
CA THR A 149 -19.21 -14.75 -1.32
C THR A 149 -19.46 -15.90 -2.29
N ASP A 150 -19.35 -15.66 -3.61
CA ASP A 150 -19.37 -16.70 -4.64
C ASP A 150 -18.06 -17.51 -4.76
N GLY A 151 -17.10 -17.25 -3.87
CA GLY A 151 -15.80 -17.94 -3.82
C GLY A 151 -14.77 -17.42 -4.83
N ARG A 152 -15.13 -16.52 -5.75
CA ARG A 152 -14.17 -15.98 -6.72
C ARG A 152 -13.17 -15.04 -6.06
N VAL A 153 -11.92 -15.19 -6.48
CA VAL A 153 -10.83 -14.25 -6.17
C VAL A 153 -11.18 -12.88 -6.74
N ARG A 154 -11.00 -11.84 -5.94
CA ARG A 154 -11.18 -10.44 -6.35
C ARG A 154 -9.88 -9.64 -6.27
N ALA A 155 -9.03 -9.96 -5.31
CA ALA A 155 -7.68 -9.43 -5.23
C ALA A 155 -6.73 -10.47 -4.64
N THR A 156 -5.48 -10.49 -5.11
CA THR A 156 -4.36 -11.11 -4.40
C THR A 156 -3.40 -10.02 -3.99
N PHE A 157 -2.76 -10.15 -2.82
CA PHE A 157 -1.70 -9.24 -2.41
C PHE A 157 -0.49 -9.98 -1.84
N GLU A 158 0.70 -9.45 -2.09
CA GLU A 158 1.96 -10.04 -1.63
C GLU A 158 3.07 -8.98 -1.51
N GLY A 159 3.82 -9.00 -0.41
CA GLY A 159 4.93 -8.08 -0.14
C GLY A 159 5.45 -8.15 1.30
N PRO A 160 6.47 -7.35 1.67
CA PRO A 160 6.99 -7.36 3.03
C PRO A 160 5.96 -6.83 4.03
N LEU A 161 6.10 -7.29 5.27
CA LEU A 161 5.34 -6.85 6.43
C LEU A 161 6.19 -5.87 7.27
N THR A 162 5.66 -4.66 7.50
CA THR A 162 6.19 -3.72 8.49
C THR A 162 5.42 -3.80 9.80
N PHE A 163 6.06 -3.39 10.90
CA PHE A 163 5.48 -3.40 12.24
C PHE A 163 5.44 -1.99 12.84
N GLU A 164 4.30 -1.59 13.37
CA GLU A 164 4.11 -0.37 14.16
C GLU A 164 3.50 -0.71 15.53
N CYS A 165 3.88 0.05 16.55
CA CYS A 165 3.44 -0.20 17.91
C CYS A 165 3.20 1.11 18.67
N MET A 166 1.94 1.42 18.96
CA MET A 166 1.50 2.64 19.64
C MET A 166 1.31 2.38 21.13
N VAL A 167 2.04 3.10 21.99
CA VAL A 167 2.09 2.86 23.44
C VAL A 167 1.78 4.13 24.25
N PRO A 168 1.37 4.00 25.52
CA PRO A 168 1.34 5.12 26.46
C PRO A 168 2.74 5.75 26.60
N PRO A 169 2.90 7.10 26.49
CA PRO A 169 4.20 7.77 26.62
C PRO A 169 4.95 7.43 27.91
N ALA A 170 4.21 7.18 29.00
CA ALA A 170 4.76 6.77 30.29
C ALA A 170 5.50 5.41 30.26
N TRP A 171 5.29 4.57 29.23
CA TRP A 171 6.04 3.33 29.03
C TRP A 171 7.42 3.62 28.42
N LEU A 172 7.51 4.53 27.44
CA LEU A 172 8.80 4.97 26.87
C LEU A 172 9.68 5.64 27.93
N SER A 173 9.12 6.53 28.77
CA SER A 173 9.87 7.18 29.86
C SER A 173 10.38 6.19 30.92
N LYS A 174 9.72 5.03 31.10
CA LYS A 174 10.18 3.95 31.99
C LYS A 174 11.23 3.06 31.31
N ALA A 175 11.12 2.80 30.02
CA ALA A 175 12.11 2.06 29.25
C ALA A 175 13.43 2.85 29.08
N ASN A 176 13.32 4.16 28.84
CA ASN A 176 14.44 5.07 28.58
C ASN A 176 14.96 5.78 29.85
N ALA A 177 14.73 5.22 31.04
CA ALA A 177 15.11 5.83 32.33
C ALA A 177 16.64 6.01 32.56
N GLN A 178 17.47 5.71 31.56
CA GLN A 178 18.92 5.94 31.53
C GLN A 178 19.39 6.81 30.34
N ALA A 179 18.49 7.31 29.47
CA ALA A 179 18.87 8.14 28.32
C ALA A 179 17.80 9.15 27.88
N ALA A 180 18.23 10.42 27.75
CA ALA A 180 17.53 11.55 27.10
C ALA A 180 16.30 12.16 27.82
N PRO A 181 15.97 13.46 27.56
CA PRO A 181 14.88 14.18 28.23
C PRO A 181 13.49 13.87 27.65
N ALA A 182 12.45 14.25 28.38
CA ALA A 182 11.06 13.89 28.09
C ALA A 182 10.51 14.47 26.76
N PRO A 183 9.66 13.71 26.04
CA PRO A 183 9.02 14.17 24.80
C PRO A 183 7.94 15.22 25.05
N VAL A 184 7.73 16.10 24.06
CA VAL A 184 6.66 17.10 24.05
C VAL A 184 5.36 16.45 23.54
N PRO A 185 4.22 16.59 24.25
CA PRO A 185 2.96 16.02 23.81
C PRO A 185 2.32 16.83 22.67
N ALA A 186 1.70 16.12 21.73
CA ALA A 186 0.64 16.66 20.89
C ALA A 186 -0.72 16.38 21.55
N SER A 187 -1.61 17.37 21.52
CA SER A 187 -3.01 17.35 21.97
C SER A 187 -3.88 17.48 20.69
N ASP A 188 -5.10 16.97 20.59
CA ASP A 188 -6.26 17.25 21.43
C ASP A 188 -7.29 16.10 21.56
N GLU A 189 -8.35 16.37 22.33
CA GLU A 189 -9.56 15.55 22.58
C GLU A 189 -9.37 14.25 23.38
N ALA A 190 -9.57 14.37 24.70
CA ALA A 190 -10.22 13.40 25.60
C ALA A 190 -9.92 11.89 25.45
N GLY A 191 -8.71 11.54 25.02
CA GLY A 191 -8.16 10.19 25.01
C GLY A 191 -6.76 10.17 25.62
N GLU A 192 -6.33 9.03 26.15
CA GLU A 192 -4.95 8.92 26.64
C GLU A 192 -3.98 8.94 25.45
N VAL A 193 -3.19 10.02 25.33
CA VAL A 193 -2.20 10.19 24.25
C VAL A 193 -1.36 8.91 24.04
N ARG A 194 -1.15 8.53 22.77
CA ARG A 194 -0.32 7.39 22.35
C ARG A 194 0.79 7.84 21.41
N VAL A 195 1.93 7.16 21.48
CA VAL A 195 3.15 7.46 20.72
C VAL A 195 3.75 6.20 20.13
N LEU A 196 4.40 6.33 18.97
CA LEU A 196 5.05 5.21 18.29
C LEU A 196 6.35 4.81 19.03
N ASP A 197 6.48 3.54 19.40
CA ASP A 197 7.72 2.97 19.92
C ASP A 197 8.69 2.65 18.75
N GLU A 198 9.19 3.69 18.07
CA GLU A 198 10.06 3.59 16.88
C GLU A 198 11.28 2.68 17.10
N ALA A 199 11.83 2.70 18.32
CA ALA A 199 12.99 1.91 18.72
C ALA A 199 12.65 0.48 19.16
N LEU A 200 11.37 0.11 19.26
CA LEU A 200 10.90 -1.15 19.87
C LEU A 200 11.55 -1.36 21.26
N SER A 201 11.56 -0.27 22.02
CA SER A 201 12.19 -0.12 23.33
C SER A 201 11.41 -0.83 24.43
N THR A 202 10.08 -0.85 24.34
CA THR A 202 9.20 -1.51 25.32
C THR A 202 9.20 -3.03 25.15
N PRO A 203 9.17 -3.82 26.25
CA PRO A 203 9.05 -5.27 26.19
C PRO A 203 7.82 -5.75 25.41
N GLN A 204 6.72 -5.01 25.50
CA GLN A 204 5.46 -5.28 24.82
C GLN A 204 5.62 -5.20 23.29
N CYS A 205 6.14 -4.09 22.76
CA CYS A 205 6.35 -3.95 21.32
C CYS A 205 7.43 -4.90 20.82
N ARG A 206 8.53 -5.07 21.58
CA ARG A 206 9.63 -5.97 21.20
C ARG A 206 9.19 -7.43 21.10
N SER A 207 8.48 -7.96 22.09
CA SER A 207 8.02 -9.36 22.07
C SER A 207 7.08 -9.68 20.91
N ILE A 208 6.31 -8.70 20.42
CA ILE A 208 5.49 -8.86 19.22
C ILE A 208 6.35 -8.74 17.96
N ALA A 209 7.23 -7.74 17.86
CA ALA A 209 8.11 -7.54 16.71
C ALA A 209 9.06 -8.73 16.47
N ASP A 210 9.67 -9.26 17.52
CA ASP A 210 10.59 -10.39 17.49
C ASP A 210 9.91 -11.66 16.95
N ALA A 211 8.59 -11.80 17.12
CA ALA A 211 7.84 -12.91 16.56
C ALA A 211 7.64 -12.81 15.02
N PHE A 212 7.90 -11.66 14.39
CA PHE A 212 7.75 -11.43 12.94
C PHE A 212 9.10 -11.24 12.21
N ARG A 213 10.21 -11.61 12.85
CA ARG A 213 11.55 -11.66 12.24
C ARG A 213 11.90 -13.08 11.80
#